data_AF-A0A4Q3EGK9-F1
#
_entry.id   AF-A0A4Q3EGK9-F1
#
_cell.length_a   1.000
_cell.length_b   1.000
_cell.length_c   1.000
_cell.angle_alpha   90.00
_cell.angle_beta   90.00
_cell.angle_gamma   90.00
#
_symmetry.space_group_name_H-M   'P 1'
#
loop_
_entity.id
_entity.type
_entity.pdbx_description
1 polymer ?
#
loop_
_entity_poly.entity_id
_entity_poly.type
_entity_poly.pdbx_seq_one_letter_code
_entity_poly.pdbx_strand_id
1 'polypeptide(L)'
;MAEKGFKKWIITITVIMASLLELIDTTIVNVSLPDIMGNLGATLEDAAWLVTGYAVANVIILPMSGWLGDTFGRKNYFMASILVFTIASFLCGNATVLEELIAFRILQGLAGGGLISTAQAILIETWPREEIGTATALFGLGAVVGPTVGPTIGGYITNHYAWPWIFYVNIPVGALAFFL
;
A
#
# COMPACT_ATOMS: atom_id res chain seq x y z
N MET A 1 -5.65 -7.61 -24.27
CA MET A 1 -4.76 -7.49 -25.45
C MET A 1 -3.44 -6.96 -24.94
N ALA A 2 -2.32 -7.63 -25.22
CA ALA A 2 -1.00 -7.16 -24.78
C ALA A 2 -0.77 -5.73 -25.29
N GLU A 3 -0.55 -4.78 -24.38
CA GLU A 3 -0.30 -3.40 -24.78
C GLU A 3 1.10 -3.30 -25.41
N LYS A 4 1.20 -2.60 -26.54
CA LYS A 4 2.46 -2.45 -27.29
C LYS A 4 3.11 -1.10 -27.01
N GLY A 5 4.43 -1.07 -26.89
CA GLY A 5 5.23 0.16 -26.84
C GLY A 5 5.31 0.82 -25.45
N PHE A 6 5.35 2.16 -25.43
CA PHE A 6 5.58 2.97 -24.22
C PHE A 6 4.49 2.81 -23.14
N LYS A 7 3.25 2.49 -23.54
CA LYS A 7 2.12 2.32 -22.62
C LYS A 7 2.28 1.14 -21.66
N LYS A 8 2.85 0.02 -22.12
CA LYS A 8 3.12 -1.15 -21.26
C LYS A 8 4.04 -0.81 -20.09
N TRP A 9 5.02 0.06 -20.35
CA TRP A 9 5.96 0.55 -19.35
C TRP A 9 5.32 1.52 -18.38
N ILE A 10 4.46 2.45 -18.85
CA ILE A 10 3.69 3.34 -17.96
C ILE A 10 2.84 2.51 -17.00
N ILE A 11 2.04 1.56 -17.52
CA ILE A 11 1.19 0.70 -16.69
C ILE A 11 2.03 -0.09 -15.68
N THR A 12 3.16 -0.65 -16.12
CA THR A 12 4.07 -1.40 -15.24
C THR A 12 4.62 -0.52 -14.12
N ILE A 13 5.06 0.70 -14.43
CA ILE A 13 5.58 1.66 -13.45
C ILE A 13 4.47 2.06 -12.48
N THR A 14 3.27 2.41 -12.96
CA THR A 14 2.11 2.73 -12.12
C THR A 14 1.80 1.61 -11.13
N VAL A 15 1.72 0.38 -11.64
CA VAL A 15 1.43 -0.83 -10.85
C VAL A 15 2.50 -1.10 -9.80
N ILE A 16 3.78 -0.99 -10.17
CA ILE A 16 4.91 -1.21 -9.25
C ILE A 16 4.96 -0.11 -8.19
N MET A 17 4.78 1.16 -8.57
CA MET A 17 4.76 2.27 -7.60
C MET A 17 3.63 2.14 -6.60
N ALA A 18 2.43 1.80 -7.06
CA ALA A 18 1.28 1.60 -6.19
C ALA A 18 1.52 0.43 -5.21
N SER A 19 2.16 -0.65 -5.69
CA SER A 19 2.51 -1.81 -4.85
C SER A 19 3.63 -1.48 -3.86
N LEU A 20 4.63 -0.72 -4.29
CA LEU A 20 5.71 -0.24 -3.43
C LEU A 20 5.19 0.63 -2.28
N LEU A 21 4.21 1.49 -2.57
CA LEU A 21 3.56 2.33 -1.57
C LEU A 21 2.92 1.50 -0.46
N GLU A 22 2.23 0.41 -0.80
CA GLU A 22 1.61 -0.50 0.16
C GLU A 22 2.66 -1.24 1.02
N LEU A 23 3.75 -1.71 0.40
CA LEU A 23 4.81 -2.44 1.08
C LEU A 23 5.64 -1.55 2.01
N ILE A 24 5.90 -0.31 1.58
CA ILE A 24 6.57 0.70 2.40
C ILE A 24 5.70 1.04 3.60
N ASP A 25 4.40 1.29 3.39
CA ASP A 25 3.45 1.68 4.44
C ASP A 25 3.29 0.60 5.53
N THR A 26 3.38 -0.67 5.16
CA THR A 26 3.36 -1.78 6.13
C THR A 26 4.58 -1.75 7.05
N THR A 27 5.75 -1.39 6.51
CA THR A 27 7.02 -1.46 7.25
C THR A 27 7.39 -0.16 7.98
N ILE A 28 7.01 0.99 7.44
CA ILE A 28 7.31 2.32 8.00
C ILE A 28 6.70 2.52 9.40
N VAL A 29 5.53 1.92 9.61
CA VAL A 29 4.79 2.01 10.87
C VAL A 29 5.41 1.15 11.96
N ASN A 30 6.00 0.00 11.59
CA ASN A 30 6.70 -0.85 12.57
C ASN A 30 7.89 -0.12 13.22
N VAL A 31 8.56 0.76 12.47
CA VAL A 31 9.66 1.58 13.00
C VAL A 31 9.16 2.69 13.91
N SER A 32 7.96 3.21 13.64
CA SER A 32 7.40 4.38 14.33
C SER A 32 6.47 4.00 15.48
N LEU A 33 6.26 2.69 15.70
CA LEU A 33 5.36 2.16 16.72
C LEU A 33 5.67 2.70 18.13
N PRO A 34 6.95 2.77 18.58
CA PRO A 34 7.26 3.31 19.90
C PRO A 34 6.85 4.77 20.08
N ASP A 35 7.05 5.60 19.05
CA ASP A 35 6.66 7.01 19.06
C ASP A 35 5.13 7.20 19.04
N ILE A 36 4.42 6.37 18.27
CA ILE A 36 2.95 6.35 18.26
C ILE A 36 2.43 6.00 19.66
N MET A 37 2.99 4.96 20.29
CA MET A 37 2.62 4.55 21.64
C MET A 37 2.86 5.65 22.67
N GLY A 38 4.03 6.29 22.61
CA GLY A 38 4.39 7.38 23.51
C GLY A 38 3.51 8.62 23.35
N ASN A 39 3.14 8.98 22.13
CA ASN A 39 2.30 10.16 21.85
C ASN A 39 0.82 9.94 22.20
N LEU A 40 0.29 8.74 21.95
CA LEU A 40 -1.12 8.42 22.16
C LEU A 40 -1.41 7.77 23.52
N GLY A 41 -0.38 7.56 24.36
CA GLY A 41 -0.52 6.90 25.65
C GLY A 41 -1.00 5.45 25.55
N ALA A 42 -0.67 4.76 24.46
CA ALA A 42 -1.16 3.43 24.14
C ALA A 42 -0.33 2.32 24.79
N THR A 43 -0.99 1.20 25.11
CA THR A 43 -0.30 0.00 25.62
C THR A 43 0.38 -0.79 24.50
N LEU A 44 1.15 -1.81 24.86
CA LEU A 44 1.76 -2.71 23.86
C LEU A 44 0.70 -3.57 23.13
N GLU A 45 -0.35 -3.96 23.84
CA GLU A 45 -1.46 -4.76 23.29
C GLU A 45 -2.24 -3.96 22.22
N ASP A 46 -2.55 -2.73 22.58
CA ASP A 46 -3.10 -1.68 21.72
C ASP A 46 -2.28 -1.47 20.44
N ALA A 47 -0.95 -1.34 20.56
CA ALA A 47 -0.07 -1.17 19.42
C ALA A 47 0.04 -2.43 18.54
N ALA A 48 -0.12 -3.62 19.13
CA ALA A 48 -0.17 -4.87 18.37
C ALA A 48 -1.40 -4.92 17.44
N TRP A 49 -2.55 -4.38 17.86
CA TRP A 49 -3.75 -4.27 17.02
C TRP A 49 -3.57 -3.38 15.80
N LEU A 50 -2.72 -2.36 15.89
CA LEU A 50 -2.43 -1.45 14.78
C LEU A 50 -1.75 -2.18 13.60
N VAL A 51 -0.83 -3.10 13.89
CA VAL A 51 -0.12 -3.89 12.88
C VAL A 51 -0.94 -5.10 12.45
N THR A 52 -1.49 -5.84 13.43
CA THR A 52 -2.24 -7.08 13.16
C THR A 52 -3.57 -6.80 12.47
N GLY A 53 -4.31 -5.76 12.86
CA GLY A 53 -5.56 -5.37 12.23
C GLY A 53 -5.39 -5.02 10.75
N TYR A 54 -4.33 -4.27 10.42
CA TYR A 54 -3.93 -4.01 9.04
C TYR A 54 -3.65 -5.30 8.28
N ALA A 55 -2.83 -6.20 8.85
CA ALA A 55 -2.45 -7.46 8.21
C ALA A 55 -3.66 -8.38 7.97
N VAL A 56 -4.55 -8.51 8.96
CA VAL A 56 -5.78 -9.32 8.85
C VAL A 56 -6.70 -8.75 7.77
N ALA A 57 -6.90 -7.44 7.74
CA ALA A 57 -7.67 -6.77 6.70
C ALA A 57 -7.10 -7.04 5.30
N ASN A 58 -5.78 -6.92 5.16
CA ASN A 58 -5.06 -7.20 3.91
C ASN A 58 -5.28 -8.66 3.47
N VAL A 59 -5.17 -9.63 4.38
CA VAL A 59 -5.40 -11.04 4.06
C VAL A 59 -6.85 -11.35 3.65
N ILE A 60 -7.83 -10.72 4.30
CA ILE A 60 -9.26 -10.94 4.00
C ILE A 60 -9.62 -10.47 2.59
N ILE A 61 -9.06 -9.34 2.14
CA ILE A 61 -9.42 -8.78 0.84
C ILE A 61 -8.74 -9.50 -0.33
N LEU A 62 -7.59 -10.16 -0.13
CA LEU A 62 -6.85 -10.88 -1.19
C LEU A 62 -7.67 -11.89 -2.00
N PRO A 63 -8.47 -12.81 -1.41
CA PRO A 63 -9.31 -13.70 -2.21
C PRO A 63 -10.50 -12.97 -2.85
N MET A 64 -10.99 -11.91 -2.22
CA MET A 64 -12.13 -11.12 -2.72
C MET A 64 -11.74 -10.23 -3.89
N SER A 65 -10.50 -9.75 -3.96
CA SER A 65 -10.03 -8.81 -4.96
C SER A 65 -10.11 -9.36 -6.39
N GLY A 66 -9.94 -10.66 -6.58
CA GLY A 66 -10.15 -11.32 -7.88
C GLY A 66 -11.59 -11.17 -8.36
N TRP A 67 -12.56 -11.53 -7.50
CA TRP A 67 -13.98 -11.37 -7.80
C TRP A 67 -14.40 -9.90 -7.94
N LEU A 68 -13.91 -9.02 -7.07
CA LEU A 68 -14.17 -7.58 -7.13
C LEU A 68 -13.59 -6.95 -8.40
N GLY A 69 -12.39 -7.33 -8.79
CA GLY A 69 -11.73 -6.89 -10.02
C GLY A 69 -12.48 -7.35 -11.26
N ASP A 70 -13.00 -8.58 -11.28
CA ASP A 70 -13.78 -9.09 -12.40
C ASP A 70 -15.20 -8.48 -12.44
N THR A 71 -15.78 -8.13 -11.29
CA THR A 71 -17.13 -7.53 -11.18
C THR A 71 -17.15 -6.04 -11.51
N PHE A 72 -16.23 -5.25 -10.94
CA PHE A 72 -16.17 -3.78 -11.11
C PHE A 72 -15.27 -3.34 -12.27
N GLY A 73 -14.51 -4.28 -12.84
CA GLY A 73 -13.44 -4.03 -13.80
C GLY A 73 -12.13 -3.70 -13.09
N ARG A 74 -11.06 -4.42 -13.48
CA ARG A 74 -9.73 -4.38 -12.83
C ARG A 74 -9.16 -2.98 -12.71
N LYS A 75 -9.27 -2.17 -13.77
CA LYS A 75 -8.81 -0.78 -13.76
C LYS A 75 -9.56 0.07 -12.72
N ASN A 76 -10.89 -0.01 -12.69
CA ASN A 76 -11.70 0.79 -11.77
C ASN A 76 -11.46 0.37 -10.32
N TYR A 77 -11.38 -0.93 -10.07
CA TYR A 77 -11.09 -1.46 -8.74
C TYR A 77 -9.69 -1.06 -8.26
N PHE A 78 -8.69 -1.12 -9.14
CA PHE A 78 -7.32 -0.66 -8.83
C PHE A 78 -7.27 0.83 -8.49
N MET A 79 -7.90 1.68 -9.31
CA MET A 79 -7.98 3.12 -9.06
C MET A 79 -8.74 3.45 -7.76
N ALA A 80 -9.86 2.75 -7.51
CA ALA A 80 -10.62 2.91 -6.27
C ALA A 80 -9.80 2.48 -5.04
N SER A 81 -9.03 1.40 -5.15
CA SER A 81 -8.15 0.93 -4.07
C SER A 81 -7.06 1.95 -3.76
N ILE A 82 -6.42 2.55 -4.78
CA ILE A 82 -5.44 3.65 -4.57
C ILE A 82 -6.10 4.84 -3.86
N LEU A 83 -7.30 5.23 -4.29
CA LEU A 83 -8.02 6.36 -3.70
C LEU A 83 -8.36 6.10 -2.24
N VAL A 84 -8.95 4.94 -1.92
CA VAL A 84 -9.31 4.56 -0.55
C VAL A 84 -8.06 4.44 0.32
N PHE A 85 -6.99 3.83 -0.19
CA PHE A 85 -5.72 3.74 0.53
C PHE A 85 -5.17 5.13 0.87
N THR A 86 -5.18 6.05 -0.11
CA THR A 86 -4.66 7.40 0.06
C THR A 86 -5.47 8.20 1.09
N ILE A 87 -6.80 8.13 1.01
CA ILE A 87 -7.70 8.78 1.98
C ILE A 87 -7.51 8.17 3.36
N ALA A 88 -7.47 6.85 3.48
CA ALA A 88 -7.24 6.17 4.76
C ALA A 88 -5.89 6.55 5.36
N SER A 89 -4.84 6.69 4.55
CA SER A 89 -3.53 7.17 5.01
C SER A 89 -3.60 8.61 5.54
N PHE A 90 -4.32 9.50 4.86
CA PHE A 90 -4.55 10.85 5.38
C PHE A 90 -5.28 10.83 6.73
N LEU A 91 -6.28 9.97 6.89
CA LEU A 91 -7.01 9.79 8.15
C LEU A 91 -6.09 9.25 9.27
N CYS A 92 -5.22 8.27 8.96
CA CYS A 92 -4.22 7.77 9.90
C CYS A 92 -3.28 8.89 10.41
N GLY A 93 -2.83 9.78 9.53
CA GLY A 93 -2.00 10.92 9.93
C GLY A 93 -2.74 11.96 10.78
N ASN A 94 -4.07 12.02 10.73
CA ASN A 94 -4.89 12.93 11.53
C ASN A 94 -5.49 12.27 12.78
N ALA A 95 -5.17 11.00 13.06
CA ALA A 95 -5.74 10.28 14.18
C ALA A 95 -5.31 10.90 15.51
N THR A 96 -6.29 11.14 16.39
CA THR A 96 -6.06 11.78 17.70
C THR A 96 -6.06 10.79 18.85
N VAL A 97 -6.68 9.63 18.64
CA VAL A 97 -6.66 8.49 19.56
C VAL A 97 -6.31 7.22 18.82
N LEU A 98 -5.84 6.21 19.56
CA LEU A 98 -5.38 4.97 18.95
C LEU A 98 -6.50 4.16 18.29
N GLU A 99 -7.69 4.13 18.89
CA GLU A 99 -8.83 3.38 18.33
C GLU A 99 -9.20 3.89 16.92
N GLU A 100 -9.18 5.20 16.72
CA GLU A 100 -9.35 5.83 15.39
C GLU A 100 -8.24 5.39 14.44
N LEU A 101 -6.98 5.41 14.90
CA LEU A 101 -5.83 4.99 14.11
C LEU A 101 -5.94 3.52 13.67
N ILE A 102 -6.35 2.63 14.58
CA ILE A 102 -6.57 1.20 14.28
C ILE A 102 -7.69 1.05 13.24
N ALA A 103 -8.82 1.75 13.40
CA ALA A 103 -9.93 1.68 12.45
C ALA A 103 -9.52 2.16 11.05
N PHE A 104 -8.80 3.29 10.96
CA PHE A 104 -8.27 3.79 9.69
C PHE A 104 -7.22 2.86 9.09
N ARG A 105 -6.38 2.21 9.92
CA ARG A 105 -5.42 1.20 9.45
C ARG A 105 -6.09 -0.05 8.90
N ILE A 106 -7.17 -0.52 9.51
CA ILE A 106 -7.97 -1.63 8.98
C ILE A 106 -8.52 -1.26 7.60
N LEU A 107 -9.08 -0.06 7.45
CA LEU A 107 -9.56 0.45 6.16
C LEU A 107 -8.42 0.54 5.12
N GLN A 108 -7.26 1.03 5.53
CA GLN A 108 -6.07 1.13 4.69
C GLN A 108 -5.58 -0.26 4.24
N GLY A 109 -5.59 -1.26 5.14
CA GLY A 109 -5.22 -2.64 4.83
C GLY A 109 -6.18 -3.33 3.86
N LEU A 110 -7.50 -3.07 3.99
CA LEU A 110 -8.50 -3.53 3.02
C LEU A 110 -8.24 -2.95 1.62
N ALA A 111 -7.78 -1.71 1.52
CA ALA A 111 -7.42 -1.12 0.23
C ALA A 111 -6.08 -1.66 -0.31
N GLY A 112 -5.09 -1.83 0.57
CA GLY A 112 -3.74 -2.29 0.22
C GLY A 112 -3.69 -3.71 -0.33
N GLY A 113 -4.39 -4.67 0.30
CA GLY A 113 -4.42 -6.05 -0.19
C GLY A 113 -5.07 -6.18 -1.57
N GLY A 114 -6.14 -5.40 -1.81
CA GLY A 114 -6.78 -5.31 -3.11
C GLY A 114 -5.86 -4.72 -4.18
N LEU A 115 -5.01 -3.76 -3.79
CA LEU A 115 -4.02 -3.15 -4.66
C LEU A 115 -2.99 -4.16 -5.14
N ILE A 116 -2.30 -4.89 -4.25
CA ILE A 116 -1.25 -5.87 -4.62
C ILE A 116 -1.78 -6.93 -5.59
N SER A 117 -2.91 -7.52 -5.24
CA SER A 117 -3.50 -8.63 -6.00
C SER A 117 -3.95 -8.18 -7.39
N THR A 118 -4.59 -7.01 -7.48
CA THR A 118 -5.01 -6.44 -8.76
C THR A 118 -3.82 -5.95 -9.59
N ALA A 119 -2.80 -5.38 -8.93
CA ALA A 119 -1.54 -4.97 -9.54
C ALA A 119 -0.86 -6.15 -10.27
N GLN A 120 -0.68 -7.27 -9.57
CA GLN A 120 -0.06 -8.46 -10.15
C GLN A 120 -0.84 -8.98 -11.35
N ALA A 121 -2.18 -8.94 -11.27
CA ALA A 121 -3.04 -9.43 -12.33
C ALA A 121 -3.04 -8.52 -13.56
N ILE A 122 -3.10 -7.18 -13.38
CA ILE A 122 -2.95 -6.19 -14.45
C ILE A 122 -1.59 -6.34 -15.14
N LEU A 123 -0.53 -6.56 -14.36
CA LEU A 123 0.82 -6.72 -14.89
C LEU A 123 0.92 -7.95 -15.82
N ILE A 124 0.40 -9.09 -15.38
CA ILE A 124 0.41 -10.33 -16.19
C ILE A 124 -0.44 -10.17 -17.46
N GLU A 125 -1.56 -9.44 -17.40
CA GLU A 125 -2.42 -9.17 -18.57
C GLU A 125 -1.82 -8.17 -19.56
N THR A 126 -0.97 -7.26 -19.07
CA THR A 126 -0.34 -6.22 -19.88
C THR A 126 0.80 -6.77 -20.74
N TRP A 127 1.56 -7.73 -20.20
CA TRP A 127 2.73 -8.31 -20.86
C TRP A 127 2.38 -9.55 -21.72
N PRO A 128 3.11 -9.79 -22.84
CA PRO A 128 2.95 -11.01 -23.62
C PRO A 128 3.45 -12.23 -22.83
N ARG A 129 2.89 -13.42 -23.11
CA ARG A 129 3.14 -14.65 -22.32
C ARG A 129 4.62 -15.01 -22.20
N GLU A 130 5.39 -14.68 -23.23
CA GLU A 130 6.82 -14.95 -23.34
C GLU A 130 7.66 -14.02 -22.45
N GLU A 131 7.14 -12.84 -22.09
CA GLU A 131 7.83 -11.83 -21.26
C GLU A 131 7.29 -11.74 -19.82
N ILE A 132 6.33 -12.61 -19.43
CA ILE A 132 5.76 -12.64 -18.06
C ILE A 132 6.86 -12.83 -17.00
N GLY A 133 7.94 -13.56 -17.32
CA GLY A 133 9.08 -13.73 -16.43
C GLY A 133 9.74 -12.40 -16.07
N THR A 134 9.92 -11.50 -17.05
CA THR A 134 10.45 -10.15 -16.82
C THR A 134 9.50 -9.30 -15.99
N ALA A 135 8.19 -9.36 -16.29
CA ALA A 135 7.19 -8.61 -15.55
C ALA A 135 7.15 -9.05 -14.06
N THR A 136 7.10 -10.35 -13.82
CA THR A 136 7.14 -10.92 -12.45
C THR A 136 8.45 -10.58 -11.73
N ALA A 137 9.59 -10.54 -12.44
CA ALA A 137 10.86 -10.11 -11.87
C ALA A 137 10.85 -8.63 -11.46
N LEU A 138 10.30 -7.74 -12.28
CA LEU A 138 10.14 -6.31 -11.95
C LEU A 138 9.24 -6.12 -10.73
N PHE A 139 8.13 -6.85 -10.67
CA PHE A 139 7.25 -6.85 -9.50
C PHE A 139 7.97 -7.38 -8.26
N GLY A 140 8.70 -8.49 -8.38
CA GLY A 140 9.49 -9.09 -7.31
C GLY A 140 10.59 -8.15 -6.78
N LEU A 141 11.23 -7.38 -7.66
CA LEU A 141 12.15 -6.31 -7.25
C LEU A 141 11.44 -5.28 -6.38
N GLY A 142 10.25 -4.81 -6.78
CA GLY A 142 9.42 -3.93 -5.96
C GLY A 142 9.08 -4.55 -4.59
N ALA A 143 8.69 -5.83 -4.60
CA ALA A 143 8.34 -6.60 -3.41
C ALA A 143 9.49 -6.70 -2.39
N VAL A 144 10.75 -6.73 -2.85
CA VAL A 144 11.94 -6.78 -1.99
C VAL A 144 12.41 -5.37 -1.59
N VAL A 145 12.37 -4.42 -2.52
CA VAL A 145 12.84 -3.05 -2.28
C VAL A 145 11.92 -2.31 -1.30
N GLY A 146 10.60 -2.46 -1.42
CA GLY A 146 9.63 -1.78 -0.54
C GLY A 146 9.92 -1.98 0.94
N PRO A 147 9.95 -3.23 1.45
CA PRO A 147 10.24 -3.53 2.85
C PRO A 147 11.67 -3.19 3.28
N THR A 148 12.61 -3.10 2.34
CA THR A 148 14.01 -2.72 2.65
C THR A 148 14.13 -1.21 2.87
N VAL A 149 13.44 -0.42 2.03
CA VAL A 149 13.50 1.04 2.05
C VAL A 149 12.57 1.64 3.10
N GLY A 150 11.43 1.00 3.38
CA GLY A 150 10.43 1.49 4.32
C GLY A 150 10.97 1.81 5.72
N PRO A 151 11.74 0.92 6.37
CA PRO A 151 12.34 1.19 7.67
C PRO A 151 13.34 2.36 7.65
N THR A 152 14.10 2.52 6.58
CA THR A 152 15.05 3.64 6.44
C THR A 152 14.33 4.97 6.33
N ILE A 153 13.29 5.05 5.49
CA ILE A 153 12.47 6.26 5.34
C ILE A 153 11.72 6.54 6.64
N GLY A 154 11.11 5.52 7.25
CA GLY A 154 10.39 5.65 8.52
C GLY A 154 11.27 6.14 9.65
N GLY A 155 12.45 5.54 9.82
CA GLY A 155 13.42 5.99 10.81
C GLY A 155 13.86 7.43 10.57
N TYR A 156 14.10 7.83 9.32
CA TYR A 156 14.45 9.22 9.02
C TYR A 156 13.33 10.19 9.39
N ILE A 157 12.08 9.88 9.00
CA ILE A 157 10.91 10.72 9.29
C ILE A 157 10.65 10.80 10.79
N THR A 158 10.63 9.68 11.48
CA THR A 158 10.31 9.63 12.91
C THR A 158 11.37 10.33 13.75
N ASN A 159 12.65 10.28 13.35
CA ASN A 159 13.73 10.96 14.06
C ASN A 159 13.80 12.49 13.81
N HIS A 160 13.35 12.99 12.66
CA HIS A 160 13.48 14.41 12.29
C HIS A 160 12.16 15.19 12.27
N TYR A 161 11.04 14.48 12.18
CA TYR A 161 9.68 15.01 12.13
C TYR A 161 8.82 14.30 13.19
N ALA A 162 7.52 14.24 12.97
CA ALA A 162 6.58 13.53 13.84
C ALA A 162 6.04 12.27 13.14
N TRP A 163 5.64 11.26 13.93
CA TRP A 163 5.09 10.00 13.41
C TRP A 163 3.93 10.16 12.40
N PRO A 164 3.04 11.18 12.43
CA PRO A 164 1.99 11.31 11.43
C PRO A 164 2.50 11.43 9.99
N TRP A 165 3.71 11.95 9.81
CA TRP A 165 4.32 12.14 8.50
C TRP A 165 4.59 10.84 7.76
N ILE A 166 4.72 9.72 8.47
CA ILE A 166 4.89 8.40 7.83
C ILE A 166 3.67 8.03 6.98
N PHE A 167 2.48 8.51 7.35
CA PHE A 167 1.26 8.32 6.59
C PHE A 167 1.11 9.35 5.46
N TYR A 168 1.52 10.60 5.71
CA TYR A 168 1.43 11.65 4.70
C TYR A 168 2.33 11.43 3.48
N VAL A 169 3.42 10.67 3.61
CA VAL A 169 4.27 10.27 2.47
C VAL A 169 3.51 9.47 1.40
N ASN A 170 2.47 8.74 1.79
CA ASN A 170 1.67 7.97 0.84
C ASN A 170 0.78 8.85 -0.04
N ILE A 171 0.43 10.06 0.41
CA ILE A 171 -0.50 10.95 -0.30
C ILE A 171 0.05 11.41 -1.67
N PRO A 172 1.25 12.02 -1.76
CA PRO A 172 1.78 12.45 -3.05
C PRO A 172 2.00 11.26 -3.98
N VAL A 173 2.47 10.12 -3.46
CA VAL A 173 2.73 8.92 -4.26
C VAL A 173 1.42 8.28 -4.75
N GLY A 174 0.41 8.18 -3.90
CA GLY A 174 -0.92 7.67 -4.23
C GLY A 174 -1.64 8.56 -5.25
N ALA A 175 -1.54 9.89 -5.11
CA ALA A 175 -2.05 10.82 -6.11
C ALA A 175 -1.34 10.63 -7.46
N LEU A 176 -0.01 10.52 -7.47
CA LEU A 176 0.77 10.33 -8.69
C LEU A 176 0.43 9.00 -9.39
N ALA A 177 0.26 7.92 -8.61
CA ALA A 177 -0.18 6.62 -9.12
C ALA A 177 -1.63 6.63 -9.63
N PHE A 178 -2.50 7.47 -9.09
CA PHE A 178 -3.89 7.62 -9.56
C PHE A 178 -3.99 8.38 -10.89
N PHE A 179 -3.10 9.35 -11.14
CA PHE A 179 -3.11 10.18 -12.34
C PHE A 179 -2.38 9.58 -13.55
N LEU A 180 -1.48 8.61 -13.34
CA LEU A 180 -0.72 7.92 -14.39
C LEU A 180 -1.50 6.76 -15.02
#